data_AF-A0A428DK99-F1
#
_entry.id   AF-A0A428DK99-F1
#
_cell.length_a   1.000
_cell.length_b   1.000
_cell.length_c   1.000
_cell.angle_alpha   90.00
_cell.angle_beta   90.00
_cell.angle_gamma   90.00
#
_symmetry.space_group_name_H-M   'P 1'
#
loop_
_entity.id
_entity.type
_entity.pdbx_description
1 polymer ?
#
loop_
_entity_poly.entity_id
_entity_poly.type
_entity_poly.pdbx_seq_one_letter_code
_entity_poly.pdbx_strand_id
1 'polypeptide(L)'
;MAHYKDLKSKWSSGGISSSEEIYLDAAQGSILSSSMATAARTGSDEVSALAKKANQELQEIWSKIDFTSYTALAPYEVEALFASQGITQAQFIDTFQTETNQTTTKMNASAQAFEQLDKQLQEVIEKTVATDKQLAKEFRQWKEKM
;
A
#
# COMPACT_ATOMS: atom_id res chain seq x y z
N MET A 1 -13.39 -3.87 -10.97
CA MET A 1 -14.31 -4.16 -12.12
C MET A 1 -13.97 -3.42 -13.42
N ALA A 2 -13.65 -2.12 -13.40
CA ALA A 2 -13.37 -1.34 -14.62
C ALA A 2 -12.13 -1.87 -15.37
N HIS A 3 -11.01 -2.07 -14.67
CA HIS A 3 -9.76 -2.60 -15.23
C HIS A 3 -9.92 -3.97 -15.92
N TYR A 4 -10.72 -4.87 -15.33
CA TYR A 4 -11.04 -6.18 -15.93
C TYR A 4 -11.83 -6.05 -17.23
N LYS A 5 -12.83 -5.16 -17.29
CA LYS A 5 -13.62 -4.95 -18.51
C LYS A 5 -12.75 -4.42 -19.65
N ASP A 6 -11.82 -3.52 -19.33
CA ASP A 6 -10.89 -2.95 -20.31
C ASP A 6 -9.89 -4.00 -20.83
N LEU A 7 -9.28 -4.78 -19.93
CA LEU A 7 -8.39 -5.89 -20.29
C LEU A 7 -9.11 -6.94 -21.14
N LYS A 8 -10.31 -7.34 -20.72
CA LYS A 8 -11.17 -8.26 -21.47
C LYS A 8 -11.44 -7.75 -22.89
N SER A 9 -11.83 -6.49 -23.04
CA SER A 9 -12.08 -5.87 -24.34
C SER A 9 -10.82 -5.84 -25.22
N LYS A 10 -9.67 -5.45 -24.64
CA LYS A 10 -8.36 -5.39 -25.32
C LYS A 10 -7.88 -6.76 -25.82
N TRP A 11 -8.18 -7.83 -25.10
CA TRP A 11 -7.73 -9.18 -25.47
C TRP A 11 -8.69 -9.87 -26.43
N SER A 12 -10.01 -9.77 -26.20
CA SER A 12 -11.02 -10.35 -27.10
C SER A 12 -11.00 -9.76 -28.51
N SER A 13 -10.61 -8.49 -28.65
CA SER A 13 -10.44 -7.84 -29.96
C SER A 13 -9.22 -8.34 -30.76
N GLY A 14 -8.26 -9.00 -30.10
CA GLY A 14 -7.01 -9.44 -30.74
C GLY A 14 -6.94 -10.91 -31.11
N GLY A 15 -8.07 -11.63 -31.10
CA GLY A 15 -8.14 -13.04 -31.49
C GLY A 15 -7.93 -14.05 -30.37
N ILE A 16 -7.71 -13.59 -29.14
CA ILE A 16 -7.70 -14.44 -27.95
C ILE A 16 -9.13 -14.55 -27.44
N SER A 17 -9.66 -15.76 -27.43
CA SER A 17 -11.05 -16.05 -27.08
C SER A 17 -11.19 -16.38 -25.60
N SER A 18 -12.37 -16.14 -25.03
CA SER A 18 -12.67 -16.56 -23.66
C SER A 18 -12.67 -18.08 -23.45
N SER A 19 -12.55 -18.85 -24.53
CA SER A 19 -12.39 -20.32 -24.50
C SER A 19 -10.94 -20.79 -24.33
N GLU A 20 -9.95 -19.89 -24.39
CA GLU A 20 -8.55 -20.23 -24.15
C GLU A 20 -8.23 -20.17 -22.64
N GLU A 21 -7.63 -21.23 -22.10
CA GLU A 21 -7.32 -21.37 -20.67
C GLU A 21 -6.35 -20.27 -20.18
N ILE A 22 -5.34 -19.95 -20.99
CA ILE A 22 -4.36 -18.87 -20.77
C ILE A 22 -5.05 -17.50 -20.57
N TYR A 23 -6.14 -17.23 -21.30
CA TYR A 23 -6.88 -15.98 -21.16
C TYR A 23 -7.56 -15.87 -19.78
N LEU A 24 -8.13 -16.98 -19.30
CA LEU A 24 -8.82 -17.01 -18.01
C LEU A 24 -7.82 -16.88 -16.86
N ASP A 25 -6.66 -17.52 -16.95
CA ASP A 25 -5.60 -17.43 -15.94
C ASP A 25 -4.99 -16.03 -15.88
N ALA A 26 -4.73 -15.42 -17.05
CA ALA A 26 -4.27 -14.05 -17.15
C ALA A 26 -5.29 -13.05 -16.55
N ALA A 27 -6.57 -13.22 -16.86
CA ALA A 27 -7.62 -12.36 -16.33
C ALA A 27 -7.77 -12.50 -14.80
N GLN A 28 -7.74 -13.74 -14.29
CA GLN A 28 -7.83 -14.00 -12.86
C GLN A 28 -6.60 -13.48 -12.11
N GLY A 29 -5.39 -13.71 -12.64
CA GLY A 29 -4.14 -13.22 -12.07
C GLY A 29 -4.10 -11.69 -11.98
N SER A 30 -4.54 -11.00 -13.03
CA SER A 30 -4.63 -9.53 -13.07
C SER A 30 -5.63 -8.97 -12.04
N ILE A 31 -6.77 -9.64 -11.83
CA ILE A 31 -7.76 -9.22 -10.83
C ILE A 31 -7.20 -9.39 -9.41
N LEU A 32 -6.59 -10.56 -9.14
CA LEU A 32 -6.04 -10.86 -7.83
C LEU A 32 -4.92 -9.87 -7.48
N SER A 33 -3.97 -9.65 -8.38
CA SER A 33 -2.85 -8.71 -8.15
C SER A 33 -3.32 -7.28 -7.89
N SER A 34 -4.24 -6.78 -8.71
CA SER A 34 -4.79 -5.43 -8.58
C SER A 34 -5.58 -5.27 -7.27
N SER A 35 -6.32 -6.31 -6.86
CA SER A 35 -7.05 -6.30 -5.60
C SER A 35 -6.11 -6.26 -4.38
N MET A 36 -5.00 -6.99 -4.43
CA MET A 36 -3.99 -7.01 -3.37
C MET A 36 -3.25 -5.68 -3.27
N ALA A 37 -2.87 -5.08 -4.41
CA ALA A 37 -2.27 -3.76 -4.45
C ALA A 37 -3.21 -2.68 -3.88
N THR A 38 -4.48 -2.73 -4.27
CA THR A 38 -5.50 -1.80 -3.75
C THR A 38 -5.68 -1.97 -2.24
N ALA A 39 -5.84 -3.20 -1.75
CA ALA A 39 -6.02 -3.47 -0.32
C ALA A 39 -4.80 -3.03 0.50
N ALA A 40 -3.59 -3.28 0.00
CA ALA A 40 -2.36 -2.86 0.66
C ALA A 40 -2.23 -1.32 0.70
N ARG A 41 -2.59 -0.63 -0.39
CA ARG A 41 -2.61 0.84 -0.42
C ARG A 41 -3.65 1.41 0.55
N THR A 42 -4.88 0.89 0.55
CA THR A 42 -5.91 1.29 1.51
C THR A 42 -5.46 1.09 2.96
N GLY A 43 -4.89 -0.06 3.30
CA GLY A 43 -4.36 -0.31 4.63
C GLY A 43 -3.21 0.63 5.02
N SER A 44 -2.33 0.96 4.07
CA SER A 44 -1.27 1.95 4.29
C SER A 44 -1.82 3.36 4.54
N ASP A 45 -2.85 3.76 3.80
CA ASP A 45 -3.49 5.07 3.95
C ASP A 45 -4.23 5.17 5.30
N GLU A 46 -4.92 4.11 5.72
CA GLU A 46 -5.59 4.01 7.02
C GLU A 46 -4.58 4.11 8.18
N VAL A 47 -3.47 3.35 8.12
CA VAL A 47 -2.41 3.43 9.13
C VAL A 47 -1.81 4.83 9.17
N SER A 48 -1.58 5.46 8.03
CA SER A 48 -1.07 6.83 7.95
C SER A 48 -2.03 7.86 8.57
N ALA A 49 -3.33 7.69 8.37
CA ALA A 49 -4.35 8.55 8.95
C ALA A 49 -4.45 8.36 10.47
N LEU A 50 -4.43 7.12 10.95
CA LEU A 50 -4.42 6.78 12.38
C LEU A 50 -3.17 7.33 13.07
N ALA A 51 -2.00 7.17 12.45
CA ALA A 51 -0.74 7.72 12.90
C ALA A 51 -0.81 9.23 13.11
N LYS A 52 -1.34 9.97 12.12
CA LYS A 52 -1.52 11.43 12.21
C LYS A 52 -2.44 11.80 13.37
N LYS A 53 -3.59 11.13 13.48
CA LYS A 53 -4.56 11.37 14.55
C LYS A 53 -3.96 11.12 15.93
N ALA A 54 -3.31 9.98 16.13
CA ALA A 54 -2.71 9.62 17.41
C ALA A 54 -1.59 10.58 17.81
N ASN A 55 -0.74 11.00 16.87
CA ASN A 55 0.29 12.01 17.12
C ASN A 55 -0.32 13.36 17.53
N GLN A 56 -1.43 13.76 16.92
CA GLN A 56 -2.14 14.99 17.29
C GLN A 56 -2.74 14.89 18.70
N GLU A 57 -3.50 13.82 18.99
CA GLU A 57 -4.12 13.62 20.30
C GLU A 57 -3.08 13.58 21.42
N LEU A 58 -1.92 12.98 21.15
CA LEU A 58 -0.82 12.92 22.09
C LEU A 58 -0.18 14.30 22.36
N GLN A 59 -0.01 15.13 21.32
CA GLN A 59 0.42 16.52 21.50
C GLN A 59 -0.60 17.34 22.31
N GLU A 60 -1.90 17.13 22.08
CA GLU A 60 -2.96 17.78 22.84
C GLU A 60 -2.93 17.36 24.32
N ILE A 61 -2.71 16.07 24.62
CA ILE A 61 -2.54 15.58 26.00
C ILE A 61 -1.33 16.23 26.65
N TRP A 62 -0.19 16.28 25.96
CA TRP A 62 1.03 16.92 26.47
C TRP A 62 0.81 18.40 26.79
N SER A 63 0.12 19.14 25.92
CA SER A 63 -0.19 20.56 26.12
C SER A 63 -1.10 20.86 27.32
N LYS A 64 -1.85 19.85 27.80
CA LYS A 64 -2.74 19.98 28.97
C LYS A 64 -2.00 19.79 30.30
N ILE A 65 -0.74 19.36 30.28
CA ILE A 65 0.05 19.24 31.50
C ILE A 65 0.37 20.65 31.98
N ASP A 66 -0.24 21.05 33.09
CA ASP A 66 0.01 22.34 33.71
C ASP A 66 1.14 22.23 34.74
N PHE A 67 2.35 22.55 34.28
CA PHE A 67 3.53 22.64 35.15
C PHE A 67 3.51 23.88 36.07
N THR A 68 2.57 24.82 35.88
CA THR A 68 2.49 26.08 36.62
C THR A 68 1.57 26.02 37.85
N SER A 69 0.78 24.96 37.98
CA SER A 69 -0.10 24.71 39.13
C SER A 69 0.62 24.64 40.49
N TYR A 70 1.94 24.41 40.51
CA TYR A 70 2.74 24.27 41.73
C TYR A 70 3.50 25.56 42.05
N THR A 71 2.89 26.47 42.80
CA THR A 71 3.47 27.79 43.14
C THR A 71 4.59 27.75 44.17
N ALA A 72 4.77 26.62 44.86
CA ALA A 72 5.81 26.44 45.88
C ALA A 72 7.20 26.18 45.29
N LEU A 73 7.28 25.83 44.00
CA LEU A 73 8.50 25.48 43.27
C LEU A 73 8.62 26.36 42.03
N ALA A 74 9.84 26.62 41.58
CA ALA A 74 10.05 27.26 40.28
C ALA A 74 9.64 26.29 39.15
N PRO A 75 9.19 26.79 37.98
CA PRO A 75 8.71 25.95 36.88
C PRO A 75 9.68 24.82 36.47
N TYR A 76 10.98 25.12 36.42
CA TYR A 76 12.00 24.12 36.07
C TYR A 76 12.16 23.00 37.12
N GLU A 77 11.87 23.28 38.40
CA GLU A 77 11.92 22.27 39.47
C GLU A 77 10.74 21.30 39.35
N VAL A 78 9.57 21.81 38.96
CA VAL A 78 8.38 21.00 38.66
C VAL A 78 8.67 20.12 37.44
N GLU A 79 9.19 20.69 36.35
CA GLU A 79 9.59 19.92 35.16
C GLU A 79 10.61 18.82 35.51
N ALA A 80 11.61 19.11 36.34
CA ALA A 80 12.60 18.14 36.79
C ALA A 80 11.99 16.99 37.63
N LEU A 81 11.01 17.30 38.48
CA LEU A 81 10.28 16.28 39.25
C LEU A 81 9.47 15.37 38.34
N PHE A 82 8.75 15.93 37.35
CA PHE A 82 8.03 15.13 36.35
C PHE A 82 8.98 14.27 35.52
N ALA A 83 10.11 14.84 35.09
CA ALA A 83 11.15 14.11 34.37
C ALA A 83 11.73 12.96 35.20
N SER A 84 11.89 13.13 36.53
CA SER A 84 12.36 12.07 37.44
C SER A 84 11.40 10.87 37.50
N GLN A 85 10.12 11.08 37.18
CA GLN A 85 9.08 10.04 37.08
C GLN A 85 8.90 9.52 35.65
N GLY A 86 9.76 9.93 34.71
CA GLY A 86 9.68 9.53 33.30
C GLY A 86 8.63 10.30 32.49
N ILE A 87 8.15 11.44 32.99
CA ILE A 87 7.23 12.31 32.25
C ILE A 87 8.07 13.35 31.52
N THR A 88 8.62 12.95 30.37
CA THR A 88 9.39 13.83 29.48
C THR A 88 8.77 13.85 28.08
N GLN A 89 8.95 14.97 27.39
CA GLN A 89 8.48 15.09 26.00
C GLN A 89 9.13 14.04 25.11
N ALA A 90 10.41 13.74 25.31
CA ALA A 90 11.14 12.73 24.55
C ALA A 90 10.55 11.32 24.74
N GLN A 91 10.19 10.95 25.96
CA GLN A 91 9.59 9.65 26.24
C GLN A 91 8.14 9.55 25.74
N PHE A 92 7.35 10.61 25.91
CA PHE A 92 5.94 10.56 25.51
C PHE A 92 5.74 10.84 24.04
N ILE A 93 6.24 11.98 23.53
CA ILE A 93 6.01 12.42 22.15
C ILE A 93 6.98 11.75 21.19
N ASP A 94 8.29 11.93 21.39
CA ASP A 94 9.28 11.62 20.35
C ASP A 94 9.40 10.11 20.12
N THR A 95 9.34 9.32 21.20
CA THR A 95 9.36 7.85 21.13
C THR A 95 8.13 7.33 20.39
N PHE A 96 6.93 7.81 20.75
CA PHE A 96 5.69 7.42 20.09
C PHE A 96 5.68 7.80 18.60
N GLN A 97 6.13 9.01 18.27
CA GLN A 97 6.26 9.47 16.89
C GLN A 97 7.24 8.59 16.10
N THR A 98 8.37 8.20 16.71
CA THR A 98 9.36 7.32 16.08
C THR A 98 8.76 5.97 15.73
N GLU A 99 8.10 5.31 16.67
CA GLU A 99 7.47 4.00 16.46
C GLU A 99 6.34 4.06 15.42
N THR A 100 5.52 5.11 15.49
CA THR A 100 4.40 5.34 14.57
C THR A 100 4.90 5.63 13.15
N ASN A 101 5.95 6.44 13.01
CA ASN A 101 6.59 6.73 11.72
C ASN A 101 7.23 5.48 11.13
N GLN A 102 7.88 4.65 11.95
CA GLN A 102 8.45 3.38 11.51
C GLN A 102 7.36 2.43 10.99
N THR A 103 6.22 2.35 11.69
CA THR A 103 5.07 1.53 11.29
C THR A 103 4.47 2.02 9.97
N THR A 104 4.25 3.33 9.85
CA THR A 104 3.77 3.96 8.61
C THR A 104 4.70 3.69 7.43
N THR A 105 6.02 3.78 7.67
CA THR A 105 7.04 3.51 6.65
C THR A 105 6.98 2.05 6.17
N LYS A 106 6.88 1.09 7.09
CA LYS A 106 6.78 -0.34 6.75
C LYS A 106 5.50 -0.67 5.97
N MET A 107 4.38 -0.07 6.36
CA MET A 107 3.10 -0.26 5.66
C MET A 107 3.14 0.32 4.25
N ASN A 108 3.70 1.52 4.08
CA ASN A 108 3.85 2.13 2.77
C ASN A 108 4.80 1.32 1.86
N ALA A 109 5.91 0.83 2.40
CA ALA A 109 6.82 -0.05 1.67
C ALA A 109 6.11 -1.35 1.21
N SER A 110 5.25 -1.91 2.06
CA SER A 110 4.45 -3.10 1.70
C SER A 110 3.45 -2.80 0.60
N ALA A 111 2.76 -1.65 0.66
CA ALA A 111 1.85 -1.21 -0.40
C ALA A 111 2.58 -1.02 -1.74
N GLN A 112 3.76 -0.38 -1.72
CA GLN A 112 4.60 -0.22 -2.91
C GLN A 112 5.06 -1.56 -3.50
N ALA A 113 5.38 -2.54 -2.64
CA ALA A 113 5.75 -3.87 -3.10
C ALA A 113 4.59 -4.57 -3.85
N PHE A 114 3.35 -4.46 -3.35
CA PHE A 114 2.19 -5.02 -4.03
C PHE A 114 1.85 -4.28 -5.33
N GLU A 115 2.01 -2.95 -5.40
CA GLU A 115 1.86 -2.20 -6.65
C GLU A 115 2.90 -2.60 -7.70
N GLN A 116 4.15 -2.81 -7.28
CA GLN A 116 5.20 -3.27 -8.16
C GLN A 116 4.93 -4.70 -8.66
N LEU A 117 4.43 -5.58 -7.79
CA LEU A 117 4.02 -6.93 -8.17
C LEU A 117 2.86 -6.89 -9.17
N ASP A 118 1.85 -6.06 -8.95
CA ASP A 118 0.73 -5.88 -9.88
C ASP A 118 1.25 -5.45 -11.25
N LYS A 119 2.11 -4.42 -11.31
CA LYS A 119 2.73 -3.97 -12.56
C LYS A 119 3.48 -5.10 -13.27
N GLN A 120 4.32 -5.85 -12.55
CA GLN A 120 5.06 -6.97 -13.13
C GLN A 120 4.14 -8.06 -13.68
N LEU A 121 3.04 -8.38 -12.99
CA LEU A 121 2.05 -9.34 -13.45
C LEU A 121 1.34 -8.86 -14.71
N GLN A 122 0.93 -7.58 -14.77
CA GLN A 122 0.36 -7.01 -15.99
C GLN A 122 1.34 -7.13 -17.17
N GLU A 123 2.62 -6.80 -16.97
CA GLU A 123 3.64 -6.90 -18.02
C GLU A 123 3.82 -8.33 -18.54
N VAL A 124 3.88 -9.32 -17.64
CA VAL A 124 4.00 -10.74 -18.01
C VAL A 124 2.76 -11.23 -18.75
N ILE A 125 1.58 -10.84 -18.29
CA ILE A 125 0.32 -11.15 -18.95
C ILE A 125 0.29 -10.58 -20.36
N GLU A 126 0.62 -9.30 -20.54
CA GLU A 126 0.63 -8.65 -21.85
C GLU A 126 1.61 -9.32 -22.82
N LYS A 127 2.80 -9.71 -22.35
CA LYS A 127 3.77 -10.47 -23.14
C LYS A 127 3.25 -11.86 -23.53
N THR A 128 2.59 -12.54 -22.61
CA THR A 128 2.01 -13.87 -22.85
C THR A 128 0.92 -13.80 -23.92
N VAL A 129 0.00 -12.82 -23.78
CA VAL A 129 -1.06 -12.52 -24.76
C VAL A 129 -0.46 -12.17 -26.13
N ALA A 130 0.59 -11.35 -26.19
CA ALA A 130 1.23 -10.99 -27.45
C ALA A 130 1.89 -12.21 -28.14
N THR A 131 2.56 -13.06 -27.35
CA THR A 131 3.21 -14.28 -27.83
C THR A 131 2.18 -15.26 -28.40
N ASP A 132 1.07 -15.46 -27.69
CA ASP A 132 -0.01 -16.33 -28.13
C ASP A 132 -0.63 -15.88 -29.47
N LYS A 133 -0.92 -14.59 -29.61
CA LYS A 133 -1.40 -14.01 -30.89
C LYS A 133 -0.44 -14.25 -32.05
N GLN A 134 0.86 -14.14 -31.78
CA GLN A 134 1.89 -14.38 -32.79
C GLN A 134 1.93 -15.86 -33.20
N LEU A 135 1.91 -16.79 -32.24
CA LEU A 135 1.86 -18.22 -32.50
C LEU A 135 0.60 -18.62 -33.29
N ALA A 136 -0.56 -18.07 -32.92
CA ALA A 136 -1.81 -18.30 -33.64
C ALA A 136 -1.74 -17.85 -35.10
N LYS A 137 -1.08 -16.73 -35.38
CA LYS A 137 -0.83 -16.24 -36.74
C LYS A 137 0.11 -17.17 -37.51
N GLU A 138 1.21 -17.59 -36.90
CA GLU A 138 2.18 -18.52 -37.50
C GLU A 138 1.54 -19.87 -37.84
N PHE A 139 0.71 -20.41 -36.96
CA PHE A 139 -0.03 -21.65 -37.23
C PHE A 139 -1.01 -21.55 -38.40
N ARG A 140 -1.71 -20.41 -38.54
CA ARG A 140 -2.58 -20.16 -39.71
C ARG A 140 -1.78 -20.12 -41.00
N GLN A 141 -0.66 -19.40 -41.01
CA GLN A 141 0.24 -19.33 -42.17
C GLN A 141 0.85 -20.68 -42.53
N TRP A 142 1.16 -21.52 -41.52
CA TRP A 142 1.66 -22.86 -41.76
C TRP A 142 0.59 -23.76 -42.39
N LYS A 143 -0.66 -23.70 -41.91
CA LYS A 143 -1.80 -24.43 -42.50
C LYS A 143 -2.10 -24.02 -43.94
N GLU A 144 -1.93 -22.74 -44.29
CA GLU A 144 -2.13 -22.25 -45.67
C GLU A 144 -1.04 -22.71 -46.65
N LYS A 145 0.13 -23.12 -46.16
CA LYS A 145 1.26 -23.63 -46.95
C LYS A 145 1.26 -25.16 -47.11
N MET A 146 0.33 -25.85 -46.43
CA MET A 146 0.12 -27.29 -46.50
C MET A 146 -1.04 -27.60 -47.44
#